data_AF-A0A6V7KX08-F1
#
_entry.id   AF-A0A6V7KX08-F1
#
_cell.length_a   1.000
_cell.length_b   1.000
_cell.length_c   1.000
_cell.angle_alpha   90.00
_cell.angle_beta   90.00
_cell.angle_gamma   90.00
#
_symmetry.space_group_name_H-M   'P 1'
#
loop_
_entity.id
_entity.type
_entity.pdbx_description
1 polymer ?
#
loop_
_entity_poly.entity_id
_entity_poly.type
_entity_poly.pdbx_seq_one_letter_code
_entity_poly.pdbx_strand_id
1 'polypeptide(L)' 'EKCVYLIPFGPTDDSSGSDSIFSKSIEDEAQKGIQVPCIISNTSREALGFA' A
#
# COMPACT_ATOMS: atom_id res chain seq x y z
N GLU A 1 6.89 -15.72 5.96
CA GLU A 1 5.44 -15.90 5.72
C GLU A 1 5.16 -15.80 4.21
N LYS A 2 4.09 -16.43 3.69
CA LYS A 2 3.71 -16.32 2.27
C LYS A 2 2.81 -15.10 2.08
N CYS A 3 3.22 -14.17 1.22
CA CYS A 3 2.38 -13.04 0.80
C CYS A 3 1.26 -13.58 -0.11
N VAL A 4 0.00 -13.37 0.27
CA VAL A 4 -1.16 -13.75 -0.56
C VAL A 4 -1.51 -12.56 -1.43
N TYR A 5 -1.13 -12.63 -2.71
CA TYR A 5 -1.44 -11.58 -3.66
C TYR A 5 -2.90 -11.72 -4.13
N LEU A 6 -3.70 -10.66 -3.95
CA LEU A 6 -5.07 -10.58 -4.46
C LEU A 6 -5.11 -10.49 -5.99
N ILE A 7 -4.04 -9.97 -6.60
CA ILE A 7 -3.89 -9.75 -8.05
C ILE A 7 -2.47 -10.15 -8.50
N PRO A 8 -2.30 -10.65 -9.73
CA PRO A 8 -1.01 -11.15 -10.22
C PRO A 8 0.05 -10.06 -10.45
N PHE A 9 -0.37 -8.80 -10.60
CA PHE A 9 0.50 -7.64 -10.76
C PHE A 9 -0.04 -6.50 -9.90
N GLY A 10 0.80 -5.91 -9.05
CA GLY A 10 0.44 -4.80 -8.18
C GLY A 10 1.67 -3.98 -7.80
N PRO A 11 1.50 -2.90 -7.03
CA PRO A 11 2.62 -2.17 -6.46
C PRO A 11 3.53 -3.12 -5.69
N THR A 12 4.83 -3.01 -5.89
CA THR A 12 5.85 -3.81 -5.22
C THR A 12 7.03 -2.93 -4.89
N ASP A 13 7.76 -3.31 -3.85
CA ASP A 13 9.05 -2.72 -3.54
C ASP A 13 10.00 -2.99 -4.72
N ASP A 14 10.55 -1.92 -5.29
CA ASP A 14 11.57 -2.03 -6.33
C ASP A 14 12.88 -1.49 -5.77
N SER A 15 13.65 -2.38 -5.15
CA SER A 15 14.93 -2.00 -4.54
C SER A 15 16.04 -1.74 -5.56
N SER A 16 15.76 -1.80 -6.87
CA SER A 16 16.77 -1.83 -7.93
C SER A 16 16.80 -0.61 -8.86
N GLY A 17 15.74 0.20 -8.89
CA GLY A 17 15.65 1.40 -9.72
C GLY A 17 16.13 2.67 -9.03
N SER A 18 16.91 3.51 -9.74
CA SER A 18 17.24 4.88 -9.28
C SER A 18 16.00 5.77 -9.15
N ASP A 19 14.93 5.43 -9.86
CA ASP A 19 13.63 6.13 -9.85
C ASP A 19 12.58 5.39 -9.00
N SER A 20 13.02 4.54 -8.07
CA SER A 20 12.12 3.73 -7.26
C SER A 20 11.20 4.58 -6.39
N ILE A 21 9.89 4.43 -6.61
CA ILE A 21 8.84 5.04 -5.80
C ILE A 21 8.70 4.31 -4.46
N PHE A 22 9.00 3.00 -4.43
CA PHE A 22 8.90 2.14 -3.25
C PHE A 22 10.27 1.56 -2.94
N SER A 23 11.09 2.38 -2.28
CA SER A 23 12.48 2.01 -1.94
C SER A 23 12.59 1.04 -0.76
N LYS A 24 11.52 0.92 0.05
CA LYS A 24 11.37 0.08 1.23
C LYS A 24 9.89 -0.28 1.42
N SER A 25 9.61 -1.13 2.42
CA SER A 25 8.26 -1.47 2.82
C SER A 25 7.42 -0.21 3.07
N ILE A 26 6.14 -0.26 2.69
CA ILE A 26 5.21 0.86 2.87
C ILE A 26 5.08 1.20 4.35
N GLU A 27 5.16 0.22 5.24
CA GLU A 27 5.12 0.40 6.68
C GLU A 27 6.30 1.24 7.19
N ASP A 28 7.53 0.98 6.70
CA ASP A 28 8.72 1.75 7.08
C ASP A 28 8.69 3.18 6.54
N GLU A 29 8.13 3.38 5.35
CA GLU A 29 8.00 4.70 4.73
C GLU A 29 6.87 5.53 5.38
N ALA A 30 5.76 4.90 5.75
CA ALA A 30 4.66 5.56 6.45
C ALA A 30 5.10 6.15 7.80
N GLN A 31 6.04 5.51 8.49
CA GLN A 31 6.62 6.02 9.73
C GLN A 31 7.47 7.28 9.54
N LYS A 32 8.09 7.45 8.37
CA LYS A 32 8.92 8.62 8.03
C LYS A 32 8.15 9.74 7.34
N GLY A 33 6.92 9.45 6.92
CA GLY A 33 6.10 10.34 6.11
C GLY A 33 5.79 11.68 6.77
N ILE A 34 5.46 12.66 5.93
CA ILE A 34 5.04 13.98 6.38
C ILE A 34 3.64 13.86 7.01
N GLN A 35 3.49 14.41 8.21
CA GLN A 35 2.21 14.48 8.90
C GLN A 35 1.38 15.61 8.29
N VAL A 36 0.39 15.25 7.47
CA VAL A 36 -0.60 16.18 6.90
C VAL A 36 -1.99 15.84 7.45
N PRO A 37 -2.85 16.84 7.70
CA PRO A 37 -4.24 16.57 8.07
C PRO A 37 -4.92 15.72 6.99
N CYS A 38 -5.44 14.56 7.38
CA CYS A 38 -6.09 13.62 6.50
C CYS A 38 -7.43 13.17 7.10
N ILE A 39 -8.44 13.00 6.24
CA ILE A 39 -9.72 12.40 6.61
C ILE A 39 -9.76 11.01 5.97
N ILE A 40 -9.86 9.98 6.79
CA ILE A 40 -9.97 8.58 6.36
C ILE A 40 -11.38 8.10 6.69
N SER A 41 -12.03 7.42 5.74
CA SER A 41 -13.38 6.88 5.90
C SER A 41 -13.57 5.61 5.07
N ASN A 42 -14.52 4.78 5.50
CA ASN A 42 -14.89 3.51 4.86
C ASN A 42 -16.41 3.42 4.73
N THR A 43 -16.90 2.55 3.84
CA THR A 43 -18.34 2.25 3.74
C THR A 43 -18.71 1.09 4.68
N SER A 44 -19.90 1.13 5.30
CA SER A 44 -20.36 0.08 6.22
C SER A 44 -20.57 -1.29 5.57
N ARG A 45 -20.54 -1.37 4.23
CA ARG A 45 -20.78 -2.59 3.44
C ARG A 45 -19.80 -2.73 2.26
N GLU A 46 -18.52 -2.42 2.46
CA GLU A 46 -17.49 -2.54 1.39
C GLU A 46 -17.42 -3.94 0.75
N ALA A 47 -17.67 -4.99 1.53
CA ALA A 47 -17.66 -6.37 1.05
C ALA A 47 -18.70 -6.68 -0.04
N LEU A 48 -19.74 -5.84 -0.21
CA LEU A 48 -20.69 -6.00 -1.31
C LEU A 48 -20.05 -5.84 -2.69
N GLY A 49 -18.90 -5.16 -2.78
CA GLY A 49 -18.17 -5.03 -4.04
C GLY A 49 -17.52 -6.34 -4.54
N PHE A 50 -17.53 -7.41 -3.73
CA PHE A 50 -16.95 -8.71 -4.06
C PHE A 50 -18.02 -9.80 -4.28
N ALA A 51 -19.31 -9.47 -4.19
CA ALA A 51 -20.44 -10.38 -4.41
C ALA A 51 -20.95 -10.30 -5.85
#